data_AF-A0A8H3SG00-F1
#
_entry.id   AF-A0A8H3SG00-F1
#
_cell.length_a   1.000
_cell.length_b   1.000
_cell.length_c   1.000
_cell.angle_alpha   90.00
_cell.angle_beta   90.00
_cell.angle_gamma   90.00
#
_symmetry.space_group_name_H-M   'P 1'
#
loop_
_entity.id
_entity.type
_entity.pdbx_description
1 polymer ?
#
loop_
_entity_poly.entity_id
_entity_poly.type
_entity_poly.pdbx_seq_one_letter_code
_entity_poly.pdbx_strand_id
1 'polypeptide(L)'
;MARRPRKADYQSSNDNVPLQDASNAALLFADNEHPPEYYIQQLANFDETIYTKEDYAKGTTNLLDRVKEKWSQFCACLRKDPQEELERVSVLILFTFLDWLLNLRRGKNGRRLPGVKCKSSLNTFWKVFRLVYENETSNKIGKQMNRQMR
;
A
#
# COMPACT_ATOMS: atom_id res chain seq x y z
N MET A 1 -1.12 -70.84 2.63
CA MET A 1 0.06 -70.37 3.40
C MET A 1 0.03 -68.85 3.46
N ALA A 2 -0.51 -68.28 4.54
CA ALA A 2 -0.62 -66.83 4.73
C ALA A 2 0.56 -66.34 5.58
N ARG A 3 1.38 -65.42 5.05
CA ARG A 3 2.50 -64.79 5.76
C ARG A 3 1.97 -63.70 6.69
N ARG A 4 2.23 -63.81 8.00
CA ARG A 4 2.05 -62.72 8.98
C ARG A 4 3.03 -61.59 8.69
N PRO A 5 2.64 -60.30 8.78
CA PRO A 5 3.61 -59.21 8.78
C PRO A 5 4.20 -59.05 10.19
N ARG A 6 5.53 -58.93 10.22
CA ARG A 6 6.37 -58.70 11.39
C ARG A 6 6.14 -57.23 11.84
N LYS A 7 5.67 -57.02 13.07
CA LYS A 7 5.64 -55.68 13.68
C LYS A 7 7.09 -55.23 13.88
N ALA A 8 7.45 -54.07 13.34
CA ALA A 8 8.70 -53.40 13.64
C ALA A 8 8.45 -52.52 14.87
N ASP A 9 9.15 -52.84 15.96
CA ASP A 9 9.18 -52.03 17.16
C ASP A 9 9.93 -50.73 16.84
N TYR A 10 9.19 -49.62 16.88
CA TYR A 10 9.77 -48.28 16.77
C TYR A 10 10.36 -47.92 18.13
N GLN A 11 11.65 -48.20 18.33
CA GLN A 11 12.40 -47.69 19.47
C GLN A 11 12.53 -46.17 19.34
N SER A 12 11.78 -45.47 20.19
CA SER A 12 11.93 -44.05 20.48
C SER A 12 13.33 -43.80 21.06
N SER A 13 14.32 -43.57 20.19
CA SER A 13 15.62 -43.06 20.60
C SER A 13 15.43 -41.60 20.99
N ASN A 14 15.51 -41.38 22.29
CA ASN A 14 15.51 -40.10 22.95
C ASN A 14 16.86 -39.44 22.68
N ASP A 15 17.05 -38.92 21.47
CA ASP A 15 18.20 -38.10 21.14
C ASP A 15 17.95 -36.68 21.65
N ASN A 16 18.52 -36.41 22.82
CA ASN A 16 18.82 -35.06 23.28
C ASN A 16 19.52 -34.31 22.14
N VAL A 17 18.79 -33.42 21.45
CA VAL A 17 19.39 -32.46 20.53
C VAL A 17 20.24 -31.51 21.39
N PRO A 18 21.57 -31.52 21.26
CA PRO A 18 22.42 -30.67 22.07
C PRO A 18 22.16 -29.20 21.76
N LEU A 19 22.18 -28.38 22.81
CA LEU A 19 22.19 -26.91 22.86
C LEU A 19 23.35 -26.30 22.04
N GLN A 20 23.38 -26.52 20.72
CA GLN A 20 24.47 -26.14 19.83
C GLN A 20 24.10 -24.96 18.91
N ASP A 21 22.81 -24.65 18.76
CA ASP A 21 22.33 -23.53 17.94
C ASP A 21 22.67 -22.15 18.54
N ALA A 22 22.69 -22.02 19.87
CA ALA A 22 23.02 -20.74 20.52
C ALA A 22 24.51 -20.35 20.30
N SER A 23 25.40 -21.35 20.22
CA SER A 23 26.84 -21.14 20.00
C SER A 23 27.13 -20.70 18.55
N ASN A 24 26.44 -21.31 17.58
CA ASN A 24 26.55 -20.92 16.17
C ASN A 24 26.00 -19.51 15.90
N ALA A 25 24.93 -19.10 16.60
CA ALA A 25 24.42 -17.74 16.52
C ALA A 25 25.43 -16.72 17.07
N ALA A 26 26.06 -16.99 18.23
CA ALA A 26 27.06 -16.10 18.81
C ALA A 26 28.29 -15.90 17.90
N LEU A 27 28.71 -16.95 17.19
CA LEU A 27 29.79 -16.88 16.19
C LEU A 27 29.44 -16.00 14.98
N LEU A 28 28.17 -15.94 14.56
CA LEU A 28 27.72 -15.09 13.46
C LEU A 28 27.78 -13.59 13.79
N PHE A 29 27.69 -13.23 15.07
CA PHE A 29 27.71 -11.84 15.55
C PHE A 29 29.06 -11.42 16.14
N ALA A 30 30.06 -12.31 16.16
CA ALA A 30 31.36 -12.05 16.79
C ALA A 30 32.10 -10.85 16.18
N ASP A 31 31.89 -10.59 14.89
CA ASP A 31 32.48 -9.48 14.13
C ASP A 31 31.48 -8.34 13.86
N ASN A 32 30.25 -8.44 14.37
CA ASN A 32 29.27 -7.37 14.16
C ASN A 32 29.64 -6.12 14.95
N GLU A 33 29.44 -4.97 14.33
CA GLU A 33 29.68 -3.65 14.94
C GLU A 33 28.82 -3.43 16.19
N HIS A 34 27.71 -4.16 16.33
CA HIS A 34 26.79 -4.06 17.45
C HIS A 34 26.45 -5.42 18.06
N PRO A 35 26.42 -5.52 19.40
CA PRO A 35 26.04 -6.75 20.10
C PRO A 35 24.52 -7.01 19.95
N PRO A 36 24.05 -8.26 20.15
CA PRO A 36 22.63 -8.62 20.03
C PRO A 36 21.68 -7.71 20.83
N GLU A 37 22.10 -7.24 22.01
CA GLU A 37 21.34 -6.34 22.88
C GLU A 37 21.00 -5.01 22.19
N TYR A 38 21.85 -4.52 21.29
CA TYR A 38 21.58 -3.32 20.50
C TYR A 38 20.32 -3.50 19.63
N TYR A 39 20.19 -4.63 18.95
CA TYR A 39 19.03 -4.92 18.11
C TYR A 39 17.78 -5.22 18.94
N ILE A 40 17.92 -5.89 20.09
CA ILE A 40 16.82 -6.10 21.03
C ILE A 40 16.27 -4.77 21.53
N GLN A 41 17.15 -3.84 21.91
CA GLN A 41 16.75 -2.48 22.31
C GLN A 41 16.15 -1.69 21.15
N GLN A 42 16.67 -1.85 19.94
CA GLN A 42 16.10 -1.23 18.75
C GLN A 42 14.68 -1.72 18.50
N LEU A 43 14.42 -3.02 18.59
CA LEU A 43 13.07 -3.59 18.46
C LEU A 43 12.13 -3.12 19.58
N ALA A 44 12.62 -3.04 20.82
CA ALA A 44 11.81 -2.62 21.97
C ALA A 44 11.43 -1.13 21.90
N ASN A 45 12.31 -0.29 21.34
CA ASN A 45 12.13 1.16 21.25
C ASN A 45 11.73 1.62 19.83
N PHE A 46 11.43 0.70 18.91
CA PHE A 46 11.09 1.06 17.54
C PHE A 46 9.73 1.73 17.50
N ASP A 47 9.73 3.05 17.31
CA ASP A 47 8.52 3.79 17.04
C ASP A 47 8.18 3.70 15.55
N GLU A 48 7.31 2.76 15.22
CA GLU A 48 6.81 2.56 13.86
C GLU A 48 6.09 3.81 13.32
N THR A 49 5.57 4.70 14.18
CA THR A 49 4.87 5.91 13.76
C THR A 49 5.78 6.94 13.09
N ILE A 50 7.08 6.93 13.41
CA ILE A 50 8.08 7.81 12.76
C ILE A 50 8.25 7.42 11.29
N TYR A 51 8.14 6.14 10.97
CA TYR A 51 8.41 5.60 9.63
C TYR A 51 7.15 5.31 8.82
N THR A 52 5.98 5.24 9.45
CA THR A 52 4.68 5.08 8.78
C THR A 52 4.01 6.40 8.44
N LYS A 53 4.56 7.53 8.92
CA LYS A 53 4.10 8.85 8.50
C LYS A 53 4.46 9.05 7.03
N GLU A 54 3.46 9.39 6.23
CA GLU A 54 3.64 9.61 4.80
C GLU A 54 4.42 10.91 4.54
N ASP A 55 5.75 10.84 4.65
CA ASP A 55 6.68 11.95 4.44
C ASP A 55 6.90 12.23 2.95
N TYR A 56 5.81 12.42 2.21
CA TYR A 56 5.87 12.77 0.80
C TYR A 56 6.61 14.10 0.61
N ALA A 57 7.51 14.14 -0.38
CA ALA A 57 8.11 15.39 -0.81
C ALA A 57 7.03 16.42 -1.21
N LYS A 58 7.29 17.71 -0.96
CA LYS A 58 6.36 18.82 -1.24
C LYS A 58 5.69 18.77 -2.62
N GLY A 59 6.43 18.34 -3.64
CA GLY A 59 5.89 18.17 -5.00
C GLY A 59 4.78 17.11 -5.09
N THR A 60 4.96 16.00 -4.40
CA THR A 60 3.98 14.90 -4.32
C THR A 60 2.76 15.32 -3.49
N THR A 61 2.96 15.99 -2.35
CA THR A 61 1.87 16.55 -1.53
C THR A 61 0.98 17.49 -2.34
N ASN A 62 1.59 18.43 -3.09
CA ASN A 62 0.85 19.32 -3.98
C ASN A 62 0.05 18.57 -5.05
N LEU A 63 0.56 17.44 -5.53
CA LEU A 63 -0.12 16.62 -6.53
C LEU A 63 -1.31 15.88 -5.92
N LEU A 64 -1.15 15.32 -4.72
CA LEU A 64 -2.23 14.73 -3.92
C LEU A 64 -3.33 15.77 -3.67
N ASP A 65 -2.99 16.96 -3.18
CA ASP A 65 -3.94 18.04 -2.89
C ASP A 65 -4.73 18.46 -4.13
N ARG A 66 -4.08 18.56 -5.29
CA ARG A 66 -4.75 18.88 -6.56
C ARG A 66 -5.74 17.80 -6.95
N VAL A 67 -5.42 16.53 -6.74
CA VAL A 67 -6.30 15.41 -7.04
C VAL A 67 -7.48 15.38 -6.06
N LYS A 68 -7.23 15.56 -4.76
CA LYS A 68 -8.28 15.70 -3.73
C LYS A 68 -9.24 16.82 -4.08
N GLU A 69 -8.71 17.99 -4.43
CA GLU A 69 -9.53 19.12 -4.85
C GLU A 69 -10.40 18.78 -6.09
N LYS A 70 -9.85 18.08 -7.08
CA LYS A 70 -10.62 17.67 -8.27
C LYS A 70 -11.74 16.71 -7.92
N TRP A 71 -11.47 15.76 -7.03
CA TRP A 71 -12.47 14.85 -6.50
C TRP A 71 -13.58 15.61 -5.77
N SER A 72 -13.24 16.51 -4.84
CA SER A 72 -14.22 17.32 -4.11
C SER A 72 -15.07 18.18 -5.05
N GLN A 73 -14.48 18.76 -6.10
CA GLN A 73 -15.23 19.54 -7.11
C GLN A 73 -16.24 18.66 -7.86
N PHE A 74 -15.84 17.45 -8.25
CA PHE A 74 -16.72 16.48 -8.89
C PHE A 74 -17.88 16.08 -7.98
N CYS A 75 -17.60 15.71 -6.72
CA CYS A 75 -18.62 15.36 -5.73
C CYS A 75 -19.57 16.54 -5.46
N ALA A 76 -19.04 17.77 -5.39
CA ALA A 76 -19.86 18.98 -5.26
C ALA A 76 -20.80 19.18 -6.46
N CYS A 77 -20.35 18.91 -7.69
CA CYS A 77 -21.22 18.92 -8.87
C CYS A 77 -22.37 17.91 -8.76
N LEU A 78 -22.13 16.75 -8.15
CA LEU A 78 -23.13 15.71 -7.90
C LEU A 78 -23.94 15.92 -6.61
N ARG A 79 -23.61 16.95 -5.81
CA ARG A 79 -24.15 17.19 -4.46
C ARG A 79 -23.99 15.99 -3.53
N LYS A 80 -22.81 15.40 -3.56
CA LYS A 80 -22.42 14.25 -2.75
C LYS A 80 -21.29 14.61 -1.81
N ASP A 81 -21.21 13.90 -0.69
CA ASP A 81 -20.06 13.97 0.20
C ASP A 81 -18.83 13.30 -0.47
N PRO A 82 -17.67 13.97 -0.52
CA PRO A 82 -16.48 13.40 -1.16
C PRO A 82 -15.96 12.13 -0.48
N GLN A 83 -16.04 12.04 0.85
CA GLN A 83 -15.52 10.89 1.60
C GLN A 83 -16.44 9.68 1.41
N GLU A 84 -17.76 9.86 1.55
CA GLU A 84 -18.72 8.78 1.33
C GLU A 84 -18.66 8.22 -0.11
N GLU A 85 -18.53 9.09 -1.11
CA GLU A 85 -18.41 8.63 -2.50
C GLU A 85 -17.08 7.92 -2.76
N LEU A 86 -16.01 8.30 -2.03
CA LEU A 86 -14.73 7.62 -2.12
C LEU A 86 -14.86 6.19 -1.57
N GLU A 87 -15.50 5.99 -0.42
CA GLU A 87 -15.77 4.65 0.13
C GLU A 87 -16.63 3.79 -0.81
N ARG A 88 -17.55 4.41 -1.55
CA ARG A 88 -18.44 3.76 -2.52
C ARG A 88 -17.87 3.64 -3.92
N VAL A 89 -16.62 4.03 -4.14
CA VAL A 89 -16.01 4.07 -5.47
C VAL A 89 -16.24 2.75 -6.22
N SER A 90 -16.86 2.87 -7.37
CA SER A 90 -17.13 1.79 -8.32
C SER A 90 -16.59 2.17 -9.70
N VAL A 91 -16.53 1.21 -10.61
CA VAL A 91 -16.10 1.45 -12.00
C VAL A 91 -16.93 2.57 -12.64
N LEU A 92 -18.23 2.62 -12.37
CA LEU A 92 -19.13 3.65 -12.89
C LEU A 92 -18.76 5.04 -12.37
N ILE A 93 -18.54 5.17 -11.06
CA ILE A 93 -18.18 6.45 -10.43
C ILE A 93 -16.83 6.95 -10.97
N LEU A 94 -15.85 6.06 -11.07
CA LEU A 94 -14.54 6.41 -11.63
C LEU A 94 -14.61 6.82 -13.10
N PHE A 95 -15.35 6.07 -13.92
CA PHE A 95 -15.56 6.42 -15.32
C PHE A 95 -16.18 7.81 -15.45
N THR A 96 -17.24 8.07 -14.68
CA THR A 96 -17.94 9.35 -14.67
C THR A 96 -17.04 10.49 -14.19
N PHE A 97 -16.22 10.25 -13.16
CA PHE A 97 -15.24 11.22 -12.66
C PHE A 97 -14.20 11.58 -13.72
N LEU A 98 -13.64 10.57 -14.39
CA LEU A 98 -12.63 10.77 -15.42
C LEU A 98 -13.22 11.46 -16.66
N ASP A 99 -14.43 11.10 -17.07
CA ASP A 99 -15.15 11.80 -18.14
C ASP A 99 -15.40 13.27 -17.78
N TRP A 100 -15.90 13.55 -16.56
CA TRP A 100 -16.06 14.91 -16.06
C TRP A 100 -14.73 15.69 -16.05
N LEU A 101 -13.66 15.07 -15.56
CA LEU A 101 -12.33 15.67 -15.48
C LEU A 101 -11.79 16.06 -16.87
N LEU A 102 -11.94 15.16 -17.85
CA LEU A 102 -11.49 15.39 -19.23
C LEU A 102 -12.33 16.47 -19.93
N ASN A 103 -13.59 16.62 -19.54
CA ASN A 103 -14.49 17.65 -20.06
C ASN A 103 -14.32 19.03 -19.38
N LEU A 104 -13.44 19.17 -18.37
CA LEU A 104 -13.16 20.47 -17.76
C LEU A 104 -12.47 21.45 -18.72
N ARG A 105 -13.24 22.43 -19.19
CA ARG A 105 -12.76 23.51 -20.08
C ARG A 105 -12.31 24.76 -19.33
N ARG A 106 -12.68 24.91 -18.06
CA ARG A 106 -12.38 26.09 -17.23
C ARG A 106 -11.89 25.66 -15.85
N GLY A 107 -10.91 26.40 -15.34
CA GLY A 107 -10.34 26.23 -14.01
C GLY A 107 -10.87 27.27 -13.04
N LYS A 108 -10.21 27.38 -11.87
CA LYS A 108 -10.46 28.46 -10.92
C LYS A 108 -10.39 29.82 -11.63
N ASN A 109 -11.29 30.72 -11.27
CA ASN A 109 -11.43 32.08 -11.83
C ASN A 109 -11.83 32.12 -13.32
N GLY A 110 -12.37 31.02 -13.87
CA GLY A 110 -12.89 30.98 -15.24
C GLY A 110 -11.80 30.90 -16.33
N ARG A 111 -10.51 30.82 -15.96
CA ARG A 111 -9.41 30.64 -16.91
C ARG A 111 -9.63 29.35 -17.72
N ARG A 112 -9.49 29.41 -19.04
CA ARG A 112 -9.58 28.22 -19.89
C ARG A 112 -8.45 27.24 -19.54
N LEU A 113 -8.82 25.98 -19.31
CA LEU A 113 -7.86 24.91 -19.12
C LEU A 113 -7.48 24.33 -20.48
N PRO A 114 -6.19 23.99 -20.68
CA PRO A 114 -5.73 23.36 -21.92
C PRO A 114 -6.24 21.92 -22.11
N GLY A 115 -6.94 21.38 -21.11
CA GLY A 115 -7.36 19.98 -21.05
C GLY A 115 -6.18 19.02 -20.80
N VAL A 116 -6.50 17.76 -20.50
CA VAL A 116 -5.50 16.70 -20.43
C VAL A 116 -5.25 16.18 -21.85
N LYS A 117 -4.07 16.45 -22.40
CA LYS A 117 -3.76 16.18 -23.82
C LYS A 117 -3.02 14.87 -24.07
N CYS A 118 -2.50 14.23 -23.03
CA CYS A 118 -1.67 13.04 -23.19
C CYS A 118 -2.01 11.95 -22.18
N LYS A 119 -1.90 10.70 -22.64
CA LYS A 119 -2.11 9.49 -21.83
C LYS A 119 -1.18 9.42 -20.62
N SER A 120 0.05 9.93 -20.74
CA SER A 120 1.01 9.97 -19.64
C SER A 120 0.51 10.83 -18.47
N SER A 121 -0.07 12.01 -18.74
CA SER A 121 -0.65 12.86 -17.70
C SER A 121 -1.82 12.18 -17.00
N LEU A 122 -2.68 11.50 -17.76
CA LEU A 122 -3.81 10.76 -17.21
C LEU A 122 -3.36 9.58 -16.35
N ASN A 123 -2.32 8.86 -16.78
CA ASN A 123 -1.73 7.77 -16.00
C ASN A 123 -1.08 8.27 -14.70
N THR A 124 -0.39 9.42 -14.74
CA THR A 124 0.13 10.07 -13.52
C THR A 124 -1.00 10.47 -12.59
N PHE A 125 -2.05 11.10 -13.11
CA PHE A 125 -3.24 11.45 -12.34
C PHE A 125 -3.85 10.20 -11.68
N TRP A 126 -4.01 9.12 -12.44
CA TRP A 126 -4.55 7.86 -11.94
C TRP A 126 -3.71 7.26 -10.80
N LYS A 127 -2.37 7.26 -10.94
CA LYS A 127 -1.47 6.81 -9.87
C LYS A 127 -1.69 7.61 -8.58
N VAL A 128 -1.78 8.93 -8.70
CA VAL A 128 -1.95 9.83 -7.55
C VAL A 128 -3.34 9.66 -6.94
N PHE A 129 -4.38 9.51 -7.75
CA PHE A 129 -5.73 9.25 -7.26
C PHE A 129 -5.81 7.96 -6.44
N ARG A 130 -5.10 6.90 -6.85
CA ARG A 130 -5.03 5.67 -6.06
C ARG A 130 -4.36 5.89 -4.71
N LEU A 131 -3.31 6.70 -4.64
CA LEU A 131 -2.71 7.08 -3.36
C LEU A 131 -3.71 7.86 -2.50
N VAL A 132 -4.42 8.85 -3.07
CA VAL A 132 -5.48 9.55 -2.34
C VAL A 132 -6.54 8.58 -1.81
N TYR A 133 -7.00 7.63 -2.62
CA TYR A 133 -7.96 6.62 -2.20
C TYR A 133 -7.43 5.76 -1.05
N GLU A 134 -6.20 5.25 -1.18
CA GLU A 134 -5.57 4.41 -0.16
C GLU A 134 -5.39 5.17 1.15
N ASN A 135 -5.02 6.45 1.10
CA ASN A 135 -4.76 7.27 2.28
C ASN A 135 -6.06 7.64 3.01
N GLU A 136 -7.13 7.95 2.28
CA GLU A 136 -8.41 8.38 2.87
C GLU A 136 -9.25 7.20 3.35
N THR A 137 -9.19 6.05 2.66
CA THR A 137 -10.04 4.89 2.98
C THR A 137 -9.31 3.79 3.74
N SER A 138 -7.98 3.87 3.87
CA SER A 138 -7.10 2.79 4.36
C SER A 138 -7.28 1.46 3.61
N ASN A 139 -7.92 1.49 2.44
CA ASN A 139 -8.23 0.33 1.61
C ASN A 139 -7.53 0.44 0.27
N LYS A 140 -7.14 -0.70 -0.31
CA LYS A 140 -6.63 -0.72 -1.68
C LYS A 140 -7.75 -0.71 -2.69
N ILE A 141 -7.58 0.08 -3.74
CA ILE A 141 -8.56 0.14 -4.83
C ILE A 141 -8.72 -1.26 -5.47
N GLY A 142 -9.96 -1.72 -5.66
CA GLY A 142 -10.24 -3.09 -6.07
C GLY A 142 -9.51 -3.53 -7.35
N LYS A 143 -9.12 -4.82 -7.45
CA LYS A 143 -8.29 -5.39 -8.55
C LYS A 143 -8.79 -5.06 -9.97
N GLN A 144 -10.11 -4.96 -10.16
CA GLN A 144 -10.69 -4.60 -11.47
C GLN A 144 -10.40 -3.15 -11.84
N MET A 145 -10.43 -2.25 -10.87
CA MET A 145 -10.11 -0.83 -11.03
C MET A 145 -8.59 -0.60 -11.06
N ASN A 146 -7.81 -1.54 -10.53
CA ASN A 146 -6.34 -1.47 -10.48
C ASN A 146 -5.64 -1.74 -11.83
N ARG A 147 -6.39 -2.16 -12.86
CA ARG A 147 -5.84 -2.36 -14.21
C ARG A 147 -5.36 -1.03 -14.80
N GLN A 148 -4.29 -1.06 -15.61
CA GLN A 148 -3.83 0.15 -16.29
C GLN A 148 -4.96 0.71 -17.14
N MET A 149 -5.14 2.03 -17.06
CA MET A 149 -6.05 2.77 -17.90
C MET A 149 -5.62 2.58 -19.37
N ARG A 150 -6.43 1.84 -20.15
CA ARG A 150 -6.14 1.52 -21.54
C ARG A 150 -6.25 2.75 -22.43
#